data_AF-A0A4U0UF21-F1
#
_entry.id   AF-A0A4U0UF21-F1
#
_cell.length_a   1.000
_cell.length_b   1.000
_cell.length_c   1.000
_cell.angle_alpha   90.00
_cell.angle_beta   90.00
_cell.angle_gamma   90.00
#
_symmetry.space_group_name_H-M   'P 1'
#
loop_
_entity.id
_entity.type
_entity.pdbx_description
1 polymer ?
#
loop_
_entity_poly.entity_id
_entity_poly.type
_entity_poly.pdbx_seq_one_letter_code
_entity_poly.pdbx_strand_id
1 'polypeptide(L)'
;MSDSWFSNAVAPDGVKEDGCDPQEAEALKAFLRKQITTEQAAERITLPTETSDDPGEHLCNLWGLFHDALIELPESQDTIVTLLQAIQNRPAPDLAGKPRTYALGDESKKPWRDLPGFGPCWSDNLFWYYQSQWRDASSEYSRPEKLASVANIAAAEARLLVAGVVDTSVQGYERIADTLEEEITAGREVEISAVKEWMMIAGARLREGAEKGLQHPKLGSGKEYAAAVEAGTAHGALHGKRVLWQGEGGITKDRWHFWRQRLEELQRDESLTEGLRSKAKEAREAMTD
;
A
#
# COMPACT_ATOMS: atom_id res chain seq x y z
N MET A 1 9.29 -18.54 6.46
CA MET A 1 7.83 -18.74 6.42
C MET A 1 7.49 -20.03 7.17
N SER A 2 6.84 -19.95 8.33
CA SER A 2 6.48 -21.11 9.15
C SER A 2 5.08 -21.60 8.81
N ASP A 3 4.79 -22.88 9.08
CA ASP A 3 3.43 -23.42 8.99
C ASP A 3 2.45 -22.69 9.94
N SER A 4 2.94 -22.20 11.08
CA SER A 4 2.14 -21.49 12.07
C SER A 4 1.54 -20.18 11.55
N TRP A 5 2.19 -19.51 10.59
CA TRP A 5 1.65 -18.29 9.99
C TRP A 5 0.31 -18.58 9.29
N PHE A 6 0.27 -19.63 8.47
CA PHE A 6 -0.95 -20.04 7.76
C PHE A 6 -2.02 -20.54 8.72
N SER A 7 -1.64 -21.25 9.78
CA SER A 7 -2.59 -21.68 10.81
C SER A 7 -3.23 -20.51 11.56
N ASN A 8 -2.50 -19.41 11.74
CA ASN A 8 -3.02 -18.20 12.40
C ASN A 8 -3.89 -17.35 11.47
N ALA A 9 -3.68 -17.45 10.14
CA ALA A 9 -4.48 -16.74 9.15
C ALA A 9 -5.88 -17.35 8.95
N VAL A 10 -6.07 -18.59 9.37
CA VAL A 10 -7.37 -19.27 9.43
C VAL A 10 -8.02 -18.94 10.78
N ALA A 11 -9.32 -18.67 10.79
CA ALA A 11 -10.07 -18.39 12.02
C ALA A 11 -9.87 -19.53 13.05
N PRO A 12 -9.21 -19.27 14.19
CA PRO A 12 -8.78 -20.33 15.11
C PRO A 12 -9.94 -20.99 15.87
N ASP A 13 -11.10 -20.35 15.94
CA ASP A 13 -12.34 -20.85 16.54
C ASP A 13 -13.36 -21.38 15.51
N GLY A 14 -13.01 -21.35 14.22
CA GLY A 14 -13.90 -21.71 13.12
C GLY A 14 -15.00 -20.68 12.83
N VAL A 15 -14.99 -19.52 13.47
CA VAL A 15 -15.89 -18.40 13.17
C VAL A 15 -15.33 -17.68 11.94
N LYS A 16 -16.00 -17.83 10.81
CA LYS A 16 -15.56 -17.26 9.53
C LYS A 16 -15.40 -15.74 9.55
N GLU A 17 -15.91 -15.03 10.55
CA GLU A 17 -15.83 -13.56 10.65
C GLU A 17 -14.40 -13.06 10.92
N ASP A 18 -13.53 -13.88 11.55
CA ASP A 18 -12.21 -13.44 12.05
C ASP A 18 -11.01 -14.04 11.27
N GLY A 19 -11.23 -14.72 10.14
CA GLY A 19 -10.15 -15.32 9.35
C GLY A 19 -10.58 -15.83 7.97
N CYS A 20 -9.59 -16.17 7.14
CA CYS A 20 -9.85 -16.68 5.78
C CYS A 20 -10.33 -18.14 5.77
N ASP A 21 -10.84 -18.60 4.62
CA ASP A 21 -11.20 -20.00 4.44
C ASP A 21 -9.93 -20.89 4.50
N PRO A 22 -9.95 -22.05 5.19
CA PRO A 22 -8.80 -22.95 5.24
C PRO A 22 -8.24 -23.34 3.86
N GLN A 23 -9.10 -23.42 2.84
CA GLN A 23 -8.67 -23.72 1.47
C GLN A 23 -7.87 -22.58 0.85
N GLU A 24 -8.21 -21.32 1.16
CA GLU A 24 -7.48 -20.13 0.70
C GLU A 24 -6.08 -20.11 1.29
N ALA A 25 -5.97 -20.32 2.61
CA ALA A 25 -4.68 -20.38 3.31
C ALA A 25 -3.79 -21.52 2.81
N GLU A 26 -4.33 -22.74 2.64
CA GLU A 26 -3.56 -23.87 2.14
C GLU A 26 -3.16 -23.72 0.67
N ALA A 27 -4.00 -23.08 -0.16
CA ALA A 27 -3.65 -22.77 -1.54
C ALA A 27 -2.52 -21.74 -1.62
N LEU A 28 -2.59 -20.65 -0.84
CA LEU A 28 -1.51 -19.66 -0.76
C LEU A 28 -0.21 -20.30 -0.28
N LYS A 29 -0.28 -21.15 0.75
CA LYS A 29 0.87 -21.90 1.26
C LYS A 29 1.51 -22.80 0.22
N ALA A 30 0.71 -23.62 -0.48
CA ALA A 30 1.21 -24.49 -1.53
C ALA A 30 1.86 -23.69 -2.66
N PHE A 31 1.26 -22.55 -3.01
CA PHE A 31 1.81 -21.65 -4.03
C PHE A 31 3.14 -21.03 -3.62
N LEU A 32 3.23 -20.46 -2.41
CA LEU A 32 4.46 -19.86 -1.89
C LEU A 32 5.58 -20.89 -1.69
N ARG A 33 5.23 -22.17 -1.51
CA ARG A 33 6.16 -23.31 -1.50
C ARG A 33 6.49 -23.86 -2.88
N LYS A 34 5.99 -23.25 -3.96
CA LYS A 34 6.18 -23.67 -5.35
C LYS A 34 5.70 -25.11 -5.62
N GLN A 35 4.69 -25.56 -4.88
CA GLN A 35 4.10 -26.90 -5.02
C GLN A 35 2.97 -26.93 -6.05
N ILE A 36 2.38 -25.77 -6.35
CA ILE A 36 1.36 -25.57 -7.38
C ILE A 36 1.75 -24.38 -8.25
N THR A 37 1.23 -24.36 -9.48
CA THR A 37 1.38 -23.24 -10.42
C THR A 37 0.56 -22.02 -9.98
N THR A 38 0.86 -20.86 -10.55
CA THR A 38 0.11 -19.62 -10.31
C THR A 38 -1.36 -19.76 -10.70
N GLU A 39 -1.64 -20.44 -11.81
CA GLU A 39 -3.00 -20.66 -12.31
C GLU A 39 -3.80 -21.57 -11.38
N GLN A 40 -3.17 -22.66 -10.91
CA GLN A 40 -3.77 -23.56 -9.92
C GLN A 40 -4.01 -22.87 -8.58
N ALA A 41 -3.10 -21.98 -8.16
CA ALA A 41 -3.25 -21.21 -6.94
C ALA A 41 -4.41 -20.22 -7.05
N ALA A 42 -4.47 -19.46 -8.15
CA ALA A 42 -5.56 -18.53 -8.43
C ALA A 42 -6.92 -19.26 -8.46
N GLU A 43 -6.99 -20.44 -9.06
CA GLU A 43 -8.19 -21.28 -9.06
C GLU A 43 -8.60 -21.72 -7.66
N ARG A 44 -7.68 -22.29 -6.89
CA ARG A 44 -7.99 -22.82 -5.57
C ARG A 44 -8.35 -21.73 -4.56
N ILE A 45 -7.73 -20.56 -4.67
CA ILE A 45 -7.99 -19.42 -3.79
C ILE A 45 -9.36 -18.80 -4.07
N THR A 46 -9.80 -18.70 -5.32
CA THR A 46 -11.11 -18.09 -5.61
C THR A 46 -12.27 -19.06 -5.44
N LEU A 47 -12.05 -20.37 -5.52
CA LEU A 47 -13.09 -21.40 -5.51
C LEU A 47 -14.06 -21.29 -4.30
N PRO A 48 -13.63 -21.05 -3.05
CA PRO A 48 -14.55 -20.90 -1.92
C PRO A 48 -15.54 -19.75 -2.12
N THR A 49 -15.06 -18.62 -2.65
CA THR A 49 -15.92 -17.47 -2.99
C THR A 49 -16.84 -17.79 -4.17
N GLU A 50 -16.32 -18.42 -5.24
CA GLU A 50 -17.12 -18.74 -6.45
C GLU A 50 -18.26 -19.72 -6.14
N THR A 51 -18.04 -20.63 -5.19
CA THR A 51 -19.00 -21.67 -4.80
C THR A 51 -19.93 -21.24 -3.65
N SER A 52 -19.61 -20.15 -2.93
CA SER A 52 -20.44 -19.60 -1.84
C SER A 52 -21.86 -19.27 -2.29
N ASP A 53 -22.82 -19.43 -1.37
CA ASP A 53 -24.19 -18.96 -1.55
C ASP A 53 -24.23 -17.43 -1.59
N ASP A 54 -23.40 -16.76 -0.78
CA ASP A 54 -23.14 -15.31 -0.86
C ASP A 54 -21.63 -15.06 -1.10
N PRO A 55 -21.22 -14.87 -2.37
CA PRO A 55 -19.83 -14.58 -2.71
C PRO A 55 -19.33 -13.22 -2.19
N GLY A 56 -20.22 -12.32 -1.75
CA GLY A 56 -19.84 -11.00 -1.26
C GLY A 56 -19.39 -11.01 0.20
N GLU A 57 -19.97 -11.91 1.00
CA GLU A 57 -19.86 -11.96 2.46
C GLU A 57 -18.42 -12.15 2.95
N HIS A 58 -17.67 -13.06 2.34
CA HIS A 58 -16.34 -13.47 2.83
C HIS A 58 -15.15 -12.84 2.06
N LEU A 59 -15.40 -11.99 1.07
CA LEU A 59 -14.33 -11.37 0.28
C LEU A 59 -13.36 -10.53 1.13
N CYS A 60 -13.87 -9.86 2.17
CA CYS A 60 -13.03 -9.07 3.07
C CYS A 60 -11.97 -9.95 3.77
N ASN A 61 -12.32 -11.19 4.10
CA ASN A 61 -11.43 -12.11 4.82
C ASN A 61 -10.35 -12.68 3.89
N LEU A 62 -10.73 -12.98 2.64
CA LEU A 62 -9.77 -13.31 1.59
C LEU A 62 -8.78 -12.16 1.37
N TRP A 63 -9.26 -10.92 1.31
CA TRP A 63 -8.38 -9.76 1.17
C TRP A 63 -7.51 -9.56 2.42
N GLY A 64 -8.04 -9.79 3.62
CA GLY A 64 -7.27 -9.84 4.86
C GLY A 64 -6.06 -10.79 4.76
N LEU A 65 -6.26 -12.02 4.30
CA LEU A 65 -5.17 -12.98 4.06
C LEU A 65 -4.08 -12.42 3.14
N PHE A 66 -4.47 -11.80 2.03
CA PHE A 66 -3.51 -11.19 1.10
C PHE A 66 -2.81 -9.97 1.70
N HIS A 67 -3.52 -9.14 2.47
CA HIS A 67 -2.94 -7.96 3.10
C HIS A 67 -1.89 -8.37 4.14
N ASP A 68 -2.22 -9.33 5.00
CA ASP A 68 -1.30 -9.87 6.01
C ASP A 68 -0.11 -10.54 5.34
N ALA A 69 -0.33 -11.33 4.27
CA ALA A 69 0.75 -11.95 3.51
C ALA A 69 1.69 -10.90 2.89
N LEU A 70 1.14 -9.84 2.30
CA LEU A 70 1.93 -8.75 1.73
C LEU A 70 2.78 -8.04 2.79
N ILE A 71 2.25 -7.85 4.00
CA ILE A 71 2.93 -7.11 5.08
C ILE A 71 3.94 -7.99 5.82
N GLU A 72 3.58 -9.24 6.14
CA GLU A 72 4.34 -10.11 7.04
C GLU A 72 5.31 -11.04 6.30
N LEU A 73 5.17 -11.20 4.98
CA LEU A 73 6.02 -12.03 4.13
C LEU A 73 6.73 -11.18 3.05
N PRO A 74 7.62 -10.23 3.44
CA PRO A 74 8.23 -9.27 2.50
C PRO A 74 8.97 -9.94 1.33
N GLU A 75 9.67 -11.05 1.60
CA GLU A 75 10.39 -11.84 0.59
C GLU A 75 9.46 -12.50 -0.45
N SER A 76 8.15 -12.54 -0.19
CA SER A 76 7.14 -13.16 -1.05
C SER A 76 6.27 -12.13 -1.79
N GLN A 77 6.44 -10.83 -1.56
CA GLN A 77 5.55 -9.81 -2.12
C GLN A 77 5.43 -9.88 -3.64
N ASP A 78 6.53 -10.01 -4.39
CA ASP A 78 6.48 -10.12 -5.87
C ASP A 78 5.70 -11.37 -6.33
N THR A 79 5.85 -12.47 -5.58
CA THR A 79 5.14 -13.73 -5.85
C THR A 79 3.65 -13.57 -5.56
N ILE A 80 3.29 -12.89 -4.46
CA ILE A 80 1.91 -12.61 -4.07
C ILE A 80 1.24 -11.66 -5.07
N VAL A 81 1.94 -10.60 -5.51
CA VAL A 81 1.45 -9.67 -6.53
C VAL A 81 1.21 -10.38 -7.87
N THR A 82 2.10 -11.29 -8.26
CA THR A 82 1.91 -12.14 -9.44
C THR A 82 0.64 -13.00 -9.33
N LEU A 83 0.36 -13.54 -8.15
CA LEU A 83 -0.86 -14.31 -7.89
C LEU A 83 -2.12 -13.42 -7.95
N LEU A 84 -2.08 -12.20 -7.41
CA LEU A 84 -3.19 -11.26 -7.53
C LEU A 84 -3.49 -10.89 -8.99
N GLN A 85 -2.45 -10.70 -9.82
CA GLN A 85 -2.63 -10.52 -11.26
C GLN A 85 -3.25 -11.74 -11.93
N ALA A 86 -2.83 -12.96 -11.54
CA ALA A 86 -3.42 -14.18 -12.05
C ALA A 86 -4.90 -14.31 -11.67
N ILE A 87 -5.26 -13.91 -10.45
CA ILE A 87 -6.67 -13.80 -10.01
C ILE A 87 -7.41 -12.79 -10.89
N GLN A 88 -6.88 -11.58 -11.11
CA GLN A 88 -7.51 -10.57 -11.97
C GLN A 88 -7.79 -11.04 -13.41
N ASN A 89 -6.95 -11.94 -13.92
CA ASN A 89 -7.06 -12.49 -15.27
C ASN A 89 -8.00 -13.71 -15.35
N ARG A 90 -8.58 -14.17 -14.24
CA ARG A 90 -9.55 -15.26 -14.25
C ARG A 90 -10.83 -14.88 -14.99
N PRO A 91 -11.53 -15.85 -15.60
CA PRO A 91 -12.89 -15.66 -16.07
C PRO A 91 -13.78 -15.19 -14.93
N ALA A 92 -14.71 -14.27 -15.21
CA ALA A 92 -15.72 -13.89 -14.25
C ALA A 92 -16.56 -15.14 -13.88
N PRO A 93 -16.80 -15.39 -12.58
CA PRO A 93 -17.63 -16.50 -12.15
C PRO A 93 -19.08 -16.24 -12.51
N ASP A 94 -19.84 -17.32 -12.71
CA ASP A 94 -21.29 -17.22 -12.86
C ASP A 94 -21.93 -16.98 -11.49
N LEU A 95 -22.40 -15.75 -11.28
CA LEU A 95 -23.06 -15.31 -10.05
C LEU A 95 -24.58 -15.21 -10.22
N ALA A 96 -25.15 -15.76 -11.30
CA ALA A 96 -26.58 -15.68 -11.55
C ALA A 96 -27.39 -16.28 -10.40
N GLY A 97 -28.34 -15.51 -9.86
CA GLY A 97 -29.20 -15.95 -8.77
C GLY A 97 -28.57 -15.95 -7.38
N LYS A 98 -27.31 -15.53 -7.23
CA LYS A 98 -26.65 -15.36 -5.92
C LYS A 98 -26.82 -13.93 -5.39
N PRO A 99 -27.02 -13.74 -4.07
CA PRO A 99 -26.84 -12.44 -3.44
C PRO A 99 -25.48 -11.83 -3.79
N ARG A 100 -25.48 -10.52 -4.00
CA ARG A 100 -24.27 -9.73 -4.21
C ARG A 100 -24.20 -8.72 -3.08
N THR A 101 -23.75 -9.15 -1.91
CA THR A 101 -23.64 -8.27 -0.74
C THR A 101 -22.29 -7.55 -0.72
N TYR A 102 -22.18 -6.53 0.14
CA TYR A 102 -20.95 -5.80 0.43
C TYR A 102 -20.19 -5.35 -0.84
N ALA A 103 -18.96 -5.84 -1.01
CA ALA A 103 -18.04 -5.44 -2.07
C ALA A 103 -18.55 -5.81 -3.48
N LEU A 104 -19.44 -6.80 -3.59
CA LEU A 104 -20.06 -7.21 -4.85
C LEU A 104 -21.39 -6.53 -5.15
N GLY A 105 -21.96 -5.76 -4.21
CA GLY A 105 -23.25 -5.09 -4.40
C GLY A 105 -23.29 -4.06 -5.52
N ASP A 106 -22.13 -3.59 -5.96
CA ASP A 106 -21.99 -2.79 -7.17
C ASP A 106 -21.90 -3.70 -8.41
N GLU A 107 -23.01 -3.83 -9.13
CA GLU A 107 -23.09 -4.68 -10.32
C GLU A 107 -22.15 -4.25 -11.46
N SER A 108 -21.66 -3.00 -11.45
CA SER A 108 -20.71 -2.52 -12.44
C SER A 108 -19.32 -3.16 -12.30
N LYS A 109 -19.01 -3.68 -11.10
CA LYS A 109 -17.74 -4.35 -10.81
C LYS A 109 -17.74 -5.76 -11.37
N LYS A 110 -16.68 -6.06 -12.11
CA LYS A 110 -16.38 -7.39 -12.65
C LYS A 110 -15.63 -8.17 -11.57
N PRO A 111 -16.19 -9.29 -11.08
CA PRO A 111 -15.50 -10.11 -10.10
C PRO A 111 -14.12 -10.53 -10.62
N TRP A 112 -13.18 -10.67 -9.70
CA TRP A 112 -11.75 -10.89 -9.94
C TRP A 112 -11.02 -9.76 -10.65
N ARG A 113 -11.46 -9.32 -11.83
CA ARG A 113 -10.80 -8.26 -12.59
C ARG A 113 -10.60 -6.99 -11.77
N ASP A 114 -11.65 -6.56 -11.07
CA ASP A 114 -11.64 -5.29 -10.33
C ASP A 114 -11.28 -5.46 -8.85
N LEU A 115 -10.97 -6.70 -8.41
CA LEU A 115 -10.70 -7.07 -7.00
C LEU A 115 -11.64 -6.35 -6.01
N PRO A 116 -12.97 -6.55 -6.13
CA PRO A 116 -13.96 -5.78 -5.40
C PRO A 116 -13.71 -5.84 -3.90
N GLY A 117 -13.56 -4.69 -3.26
CA GLY A 117 -13.33 -4.56 -1.82
C GLY A 117 -11.85 -4.50 -1.42
N PHE A 118 -10.92 -4.97 -2.25
CA PHE A 118 -9.49 -5.02 -1.89
C PHE A 118 -8.95 -3.64 -1.48
N GLY A 119 -9.06 -2.63 -2.36
CA GLY A 119 -8.56 -1.28 -2.10
C GLY A 119 -9.18 -0.59 -0.88
N PRO A 120 -10.52 -0.58 -0.73
CA PRO A 120 -11.18 -0.09 0.49
C PRO A 120 -10.71 -0.82 1.75
N CYS A 121 -10.68 -2.16 1.75
CA CYS A 121 -10.22 -2.95 2.90
C CYS A 121 -8.74 -2.68 3.23
N TRP A 122 -7.89 -2.51 2.21
CA TRP A 122 -6.49 -2.11 2.37
C TRP A 122 -6.40 -0.75 3.05
N SER A 123 -7.16 0.23 2.56
CA SER A 123 -7.17 1.60 3.09
C SER A 123 -7.66 1.65 4.54
N ASP A 124 -8.74 0.93 4.85
CA ASP A 124 -9.30 0.86 6.20
C ASP A 124 -8.34 0.16 7.16
N ASN A 125 -7.76 -0.98 6.76
CA ASN A 125 -6.75 -1.67 7.55
C ASN A 125 -5.53 -0.75 7.81
N LEU A 126 -5.02 -0.08 6.77
CA LEU A 126 -3.95 0.91 6.95
C LEU A 126 -4.35 2.07 7.86
N PHE A 127 -5.58 2.56 7.77
CA PHE A 127 -6.04 3.65 8.64
C PHE A 127 -6.04 3.23 10.12
N TRP A 128 -6.62 2.06 10.41
CA TRP A 128 -6.76 1.56 11.78
C TRP A 128 -5.44 1.08 12.39
N TYR A 129 -4.62 0.36 11.63
CA TYR A 129 -3.40 -0.26 12.14
C TYR A 129 -2.16 0.62 11.98
N TYR A 130 -2.16 1.54 11.01
CA TYR A 130 -0.95 2.27 10.62
C TYR A 130 -1.05 3.78 10.59
N GLN A 131 -2.21 4.42 10.38
CA GLN A 131 -2.26 5.88 10.29
C GLN A 131 -2.80 6.58 11.54
N SER A 132 -3.74 5.96 12.27
CA SER A 132 -4.38 6.58 13.43
C SER A 132 -3.54 6.54 14.71
N GLN A 133 -2.63 5.57 14.88
CA GLN A 133 -1.95 5.37 16.16
C GLN A 133 -0.52 5.91 16.22
N TRP A 134 0.24 5.86 15.12
CA TRP A 134 1.68 6.19 15.16
C TRP A 134 2.00 7.67 15.31
N ARG A 135 1.16 8.55 14.77
CA ARG A 135 1.32 10.01 14.88
C ARG A 135 1.25 10.47 16.34
N ASP A 136 0.52 9.72 17.17
CA ASP A 136 0.27 10.02 18.58
C ASP A 136 1.04 9.08 19.55
N ALA A 137 1.73 8.04 19.05
CA ALA A 137 2.42 7.02 19.84
C ALA A 137 3.87 6.75 19.36
N SER A 138 4.68 7.80 19.17
CA SER A 138 6.01 7.72 18.56
C SER A 138 6.95 6.67 19.20
N SER A 139 6.86 6.44 20.52
CA SER A 139 7.69 5.46 21.25
C SER A 139 7.39 4.00 20.90
N GLU A 140 6.15 3.66 20.51
CA GLU A 140 5.79 2.32 20.05
C GLU A 140 6.31 2.04 18.65
N TYR A 141 6.38 3.08 17.81
CA TYR A 141 6.82 3.02 16.42
C TYR A 141 8.33 3.14 16.24
N SER A 142 9.07 3.39 17.31
CA SER A 142 10.52 3.22 17.34
C SER A 142 10.97 1.74 17.43
N ARG A 143 10.05 0.79 17.65
CA ARG A 143 10.39 -0.64 17.72
C ARG A 143 10.79 -1.19 16.34
N PRO A 144 11.85 -2.00 16.24
CA PRO A 144 12.34 -2.54 14.96
C PRO A 144 11.25 -3.24 14.12
N GLU A 145 10.35 -3.98 14.77
CA GLU A 145 9.26 -4.68 14.09
C GLU A 145 8.29 -3.71 13.41
N LYS A 146 7.91 -2.61 14.09
CA LYS A 146 7.02 -1.60 13.52
C LYS A 146 7.70 -0.81 12.39
N LEU A 147 8.99 -0.49 12.55
CA LEU A 147 9.79 0.11 11.47
C LEU A 147 9.82 -0.80 10.23
N ALA A 148 9.93 -2.12 10.42
CA ALA A 148 9.88 -3.08 9.33
C ALA A 148 8.49 -3.15 8.68
N SER A 149 7.41 -3.15 9.47
CA SER A 149 6.05 -3.13 8.91
C SER A 149 5.78 -1.91 8.04
N VAL A 150 6.22 -0.71 8.45
CA VAL A 150 6.05 0.52 7.63
C VAL A 150 6.75 0.38 6.27
N ALA A 151 7.96 -0.16 6.26
CA ALA A 151 8.69 -0.44 5.03
C ALA A 151 7.96 -1.51 4.18
N ASN A 152 7.54 -2.62 4.79
CA ASN A 152 6.87 -3.71 4.08
C ASN A 152 5.57 -3.24 3.42
N ILE A 153 4.77 -2.41 4.09
CA ILE A 153 3.58 -1.78 3.51
C ILE A 153 3.93 -0.91 2.32
N ALA A 154 4.90 -0.01 2.47
CA ALA A 154 5.33 0.85 1.38
C ALA A 154 5.79 0.06 0.16
N ALA A 155 6.53 -1.01 0.41
CA ALA A 155 7.01 -1.90 -0.62
C ALA A 155 5.84 -2.64 -1.30
N ALA A 156 4.85 -3.11 -0.53
CA ALA A 156 3.65 -3.75 -1.06
C ALA A 156 2.80 -2.78 -1.90
N GLU A 157 2.55 -1.56 -1.41
CA GLU A 157 1.80 -0.54 -2.14
C GLU A 157 2.48 -0.20 -3.47
N ALA A 158 3.79 0.05 -3.44
CA ALA A 158 4.56 0.38 -4.64
C ALA A 158 4.51 -0.77 -5.67
N ARG A 159 4.63 -2.03 -5.22
CA ARG A 159 4.52 -3.20 -6.09
C ARG A 159 3.13 -3.36 -6.68
N LEU A 160 2.07 -3.20 -5.88
CA LEU A 160 0.68 -3.25 -6.34
C LEU A 160 0.41 -2.20 -7.41
N LEU A 161 0.91 -0.97 -7.22
CA LEU A 161 0.78 0.12 -8.20
C LEU A 161 1.51 -0.19 -9.50
N VAL A 162 2.79 -0.59 -9.41
CA VAL A 162 3.63 -0.85 -10.58
C VAL A 162 3.10 -2.04 -11.38
N ALA A 163 2.58 -3.07 -10.69
CA ALA A 163 1.97 -4.23 -11.31
C ALA A 163 0.55 -3.96 -11.87
N GLY A 164 -0.04 -2.78 -11.59
CA GLY A 164 -1.38 -2.42 -12.03
C GLY A 164 -2.50 -3.24 -11.38
N VAL A 165 -2.24 -3.79 -10.18
CA VAL A 165 -3.21 -4.62 -9.45
C VAL A 165 -4.27 -3.75 -8.79
N VAL A 166 -3.84 -2.80 -7.96
CA VAL A 166 -4.68 -1.79 -7.31
C VAL A 166 -3.94 -0.46 -7.36
N ASP A 167 -4.69 0.63 -7.61
CA ASP A 167 -4.13 1.97 -7.57
C ASP A 167 -3.94 2.43 -6.11
N THR A 168 -2.71 2.33 -5.62
CA THR A 168 -2.27 2.78 -4.30
C THR A 168 -1.56 4.14 -4.36
N SER A 169 -1.70 4.88 -5.47
CA SER A 169 -1.03 6.17 -5.64
C SER A 169 -1.42 7.20 -4.59
N VAL A 170 -2.66 7.13 -4.09
CA VAL A 170 -3.17 8.02 -3.05
C VAL A 170 -2.31 7.95 -1.79
N GLN A 171 -2.10 6.76 -1.26
CA GLN A 171 -1.33 6.51 -0.04
C GLN A 171 0.16 6.79 -0.28
N GLY A 172 0.70 6.29 -1.39
CA GLY A 172 2.11 6.45 -1.72
C GLY A 172 2.54 7.89 -1.92
N TYR A 173 1.84 8.61 -2.80
CA TYR A 173 2.24 9.96 -3.19
C TYR A 173 2.01 10.95 -2.06
N GLU A 174 0.94 10.80 -1.29
CA GLU A 174 0.71 11.62 -0.09
C GLU A 174 1.86 11.45 0.91
N ARG A 175 2.27 10.20 1.17
CA ARG A 175 3.34 9.89 2.11
C ARG A 175 4.71 10.37 1.66
N ILE A 176 5.04 10.24 0.37
CA ILE A 176 6.28 10.81 -0.18
C ILE A 176 6.30 12.32 0.01
N ALA A 177 5.23 13.02 -0.42
CA ALA A 177 5.16 14.47 -0.32
C ALA A 177 5.19 14.95 1.13
N ASP A 178 4.37 14.36 2.01
CA ASP A 178 4.32 14.74 3.42
C ASP A 178 5.67 14.50 4.13
N THR A 179 6.43 13.47 3.73
CA THR A 179 7.75 13.18 4.35
C THR A 179 8.85 14.11 3.84
N LEU A 180 8.85 14.43 2.55
CA LEU A 180 9.94 15.20 1.92
C LEU A 180 9.68 16.71 1.86
N GLU A 181 8.45 17.16 2.04
CA GLU A 181 8.06 18.56 1.89
C GLU A 181 7.67 19.22 3.21
N GLU A 182 7.78 18.49 4.32
CA GLU A 182 7.60 18.99 5.67
C GLU A 182 8.88 18.83 6.50
N GLU A 183 8.99 19.61 7.57
CA GLU A 183 10.03 19.38 8.56
C GLU A 183 9.80 18.05 9.26
N ILE A 184 10.86 17.25 9.39
CA ILE A 184 10.75 15.95 10.07
C ILE A 184 10.71 16.21 11.58
N THR A 185 9.58 15.88 12.19
CA THR A 185 9.41 15.92 13.65
C THR A 185 9.64 14.53 14.24
N ALA A 186 9.98 14.46 15.53
CA ALA A 186 10.16 13.19 16.24
C ALA A 186 8.98 12.21 16.01
N GLY A 187 9.30 10.96 15.71
CA GLY A 187 8.35 9.92 15.32
C GLY A 187 8.02 9.89 13.83
N ARG A 188 8.21 10.98 13.07
CA ARG A 188 7.96 11.01 11.61
C ARG A 188 9.13 10.50 10.78
N GLU A 189 10.31 10.42 11.37
CA GLU A 189 11.52 9.93 10.70
C GLU A 189 11.42 8.46 10.23
N VAL A 190 10.50 7.67 10.78
CA VAL A 190 10.22 6.30 10.30
C VAL A 190 9.80 6.27 8.83
N GLU A 191 9.10 7.30 8.36
CA GLU A 191 8.56 7.36 6.99
C GLU A 191 9.65 7.51 5.93
N ILE A 192 10.89 7.85 6.32
CA ILE A 192 12.04 7.75 5.42
C ILE A 192 12.19 6.31 4.89
N SER A 193 11.84 5.30 5.69
CA SER A 193 11.80 3.90 5.25
C SER A 193 10.76 3.67 4.16
N ALA A 194 9.58 4.28 4.31
CA ALA A 194 8.54 4.18 3.29
C ALA A 194 8.95 4.86 1.99
N VAL A 195 9.50 6.07 2.07
CA VAL A 195 10.01 6.80 0.91
C VAL A 195 11.06 5.96 0.17
N LYS A 196 12.00 5.34 0.90
CA LYS A 196 13.00 4.45 0.31
C LYS A 196 12.37 3.33 -0.51
N GLU A 197 11.42 2.59 0.04
CA GLU A 197 10.78 1.49 -0.71
C GLU A 197 10.04 1.99 -1.95
N TRP A 198 9.32 3.13 -1.85
CA TRP A 198 8.67 3.75 -3.00
C TRP A 198 9.65 4.16 -4.11
N MET A 199 10.79 4.77 -3.76
CA MET A 199 11.80 5.15 -4.75
C MET A 199 12.46 3.93 -5.39
N MET A 200 12.74 2.88 -4.61
CA MET A 200 13.34 1.65 -5.11
C MET A 200 12.44 0.90 -6.09
N ILE A 201 11.13 0.85 -5.83
CA ILE A 201 10.18 0.02 -6.58
C ILE A 201 9.45 0.82 -7.67
N ALA A 202 8.95 2.01 -7.31
CA ALA A 202 8.13 2.85 -8.19
C ALA A 202 8.88 4.09 -8.72
N GLY A 203 10.19 4.23 -8.45
CA GLY A 203 10.98 5.39 -8.85
C GLY A 203 10.93 5.69 -10.35
N ALA A 204 10.99 4.66 -11.20
CA ALA A 204 10.88 4.83 -12.66
C ALA A 204 9.51 5.42 -13.08
N ARG A 205 8.42 4.95 -12.46
CA ARG A 205 7.07 5.47 -12.70
C ARG A 205 6.92 6.91 -12.20
N LEU A 206 7.47 7.23 -11.03
CA LEU A 206 7.47 8.59 -10.49
C LEU A 206 8.25 9.55 -11.39
N ARG A 207 9.42 9.13 -11.89
CA ARG A 207 10.22 9.89 -12.84
C ARG A 207 9.49 10.12 -14.16
N GLU A 208 8.88 9.10 -14.74
CA GLU A 208 8.05 9.24 -15.93
C GLU A 208 6.89 10.23 -15.67
N GLY A 209 6.29 10.16 -14.47
CA GLY A 209 5.30 11.14 -14.00
C GLY A 209 5.87 12.56 -13.96
N ALA A 210 7.09 12.74 -13.46
CA ALA A 210 7.78 14.03 -13.42
C ALA A 210 8.06 14.60 -14.82
N GLU A 211 8.43 13.73 -15.77
CA GLU A 211 8.66 14.10 -17.17
C GLU A 211 7.38 14.53 -17.89
N LYS A 212 6.25 13.93 -17.51
CA LYS A 212 4.92 14.20 -18.08
C LYS A 212 4.11 15.26 -17.33
N GLY A 213 4.57 15.71 -16.16
CA GLY A 213 3.82 16.63 -15.31
C GLY A 213 2.56 16.00 -14.69
N LEU A 214 2.69 14.79 -14.14
CA LEU A 214 1.55 14.02 -13.61
C LEU A 214 0.82 14.78 -12.51
N GLN A 215 -0.46 15.07 -12.75
CA GLN A 215 -1.34 15.65 -11.73
C GLN A 215 -1.95 14.56 -10.87
N HIS A 216 -2.07 14.83 -9.56
CA HIS A 216 -2.68 13.91 -8.61
C HIS A 216 -3.31 14.69 -7.43
N PRO A 217 -4.53 14.35 -6.97
CA PRO A 217 -5.21 15.11 -5.90
C PRO A 217 -4.43 15.19 -4.59
N LYS A 218 -3.64 14.16 -4.29
CA LYS A 218 -2.77 14.12 -3.10
C LYS A 218 -1.43 14.81 -3.27
N LEU A 219 -1.18 15.44 -4.41
CA LEU A 219 0.06 16.16 -4.70
C LEU A 219 -0.17 17.66 -4.87
N GLY A 220 -1.09 18.24 -4.12
CA GLY A 220 -1.16 19.70 -4.00
C GLY A 220 0.12 20.28 -3.38
N SER A 221 0.49 21.47 -3.80
CA SER A 221 1.54 22.29 -3.19
C SER A 221 1.02 23.00 -1.94
N GLY A 222 1.93 23.46 -1.08
CA GLY A 222 1.55 24.27 0.09
C GLY A 222 0.80 25.56 -0.29
N LYS A 223 1.15 26.16 -1.44
CA LYS A 223 0.46 27.36 -1.97
C LYS A 223 -0.98 27.07 -2.38
N GLU A 224 -1.21 25.96 -3.09
CA GLU A 224 -2.55 25.54 -3.49
C GLU A 224 -3.42 25.20 -2.28
N TYR A 225 -2.84 24.52 -1.27
CA TYR A 225 -3.55 24.24 -0.03
C TYR A 225 -3.90 25.50 0.75
N ALA A 226 -2.96 26.45 0.88
CA ALA A 226 -3.23 27.74 1.54
C ALA A 226 -4.37 28.50 0.84
N ALA A 227 -4.31 28.64 -0.49
CA ALA A 227 -5.34 29.30 -1.28
C ALA A 227 -6.71 28.60 -1.17
N ALA A 228 -6.74 27.25 -1.20
CA ALA A 228 -7.97 26.49 -1.08
C ALA A 228 -8.64 26.65 0.30
N VAL A 229 -7.83 26.74 1.37
CA VAL A 229 -8.31 27.02 2.73
C VAL A 229 -8.83 28.46 2.84
N GLU A 230 -8.10 29.44 2.33
CA GLU A 230 -8.52 30.85 2.31
C GLU A 230 -9.84 31.05 1.53
N ALA A 231 -10.03 30.28 0.45
CA ALA A 231 -11.26 30.27 -0.33
C ALA A 231 -12.41 29.46 0.32
N GLY A 232 -12.19 28.80 1.46
CA GLY A 232 -13.19 27.98 2.14
C GLY A 232 -13.54 26.67 1.42
N THR A 233 -12.70 26.23 0.48
CA THR A 233 -12.91 25.01 -0.34
C THR A 233 -12.16 23.79 0.19
N ALA A 234 -11.31 23.99 1.20
CA ALA A 234 -10.52 22.95 1.83
C ALA A 234 -10.53 23.06 3.36
N HIS A 235 -10.26 21.95 4.04
CA HIS A 235 -10.20 21.91 5.51
C HIS A 235 -8.99 22.70 6.03
N GLY A 236 -9.18 23.50 7.08
CA GLY A 236 -8.14 24.38 7.63
C GLY A 236 -6.86 23.66 8.08
N ALA A 237 -6.93 22.37 8.41
CA ALA A 237 -5.78 21.53 8.73
C ALA A 237 -4.76 21.36 7.56
N LEU A 238 -5.14 21.71 6.33
CA LEU A 238 -4.22 21.74 5.19
C LEU A 238 -3.39 23.03 5.14
N HIS A 239 -3.77 24.06 5.91
CA HIS A 239 -3.00 25.29 5.99
C HIS A 239 -1.65 25.03 6.68
N GLY A 240 -0.55 25.34 5.99
CA GLY A 240 0.80 25.05 6.48
C GLY A 240 1.29 23.62 6.24
N LYS A 241 0.58 22.80 5.46
CA LYS A 241 1.15 21.55 4.92
C LYS A 241 2.16 21.84 3.82
N ARG A 242 3.18 20.96 3.73
CA ARG A 242 4.18 20.95 2.64
C ARG A 242 4.90 22.27 2.40
N VAL A 243 5.21 22.97 3.49
CA VAL A 243 5.79 24.31 3.48
C VAL A 243 7.21 24.36 2.89
N LEU A 244 7.91 23.24 2.82
CA LEU A 244 9.25 23.20 2.20
C LEU A 244 9.16 23.25 0.67
N TRP A 245 8.06 22.76 0.08
CA TRP A 245 7.86 22.80 -1.37
C TRP A 245 7.15 24.08 -1.80
N GLN A 246 7.83 24.87 -2.64
CA GLN A 246 7.36 26.19 -3.09
C GLN A 246 6.93 26.23 -4.56
N GLY A 247 7.04 25.12 -5.29
CA GLY A 247 6.57 25.01 -6.67
C GLY A 247 5.09 24.64 -6.77
N GLU A 248 4.66 24.23 -7.97
CA GLU A 248 3.26 23.86 -8.25
C GLU A 248 2.92 22.43 -7.82
N GLY A 249 1.63 22.10 -7.88
CA GLY A 249 1.11 20.75 -7.63
C GLY A 249 1.51 19.72 -8.70
N GLY A 250 1.25 18.46 -8.37
CA GLY A 250 1.61 17.30 -9.20
C GLY A 250 3.07 16.85 -9.05
N ILE A 251 3.46 15.84 -9.82
CA ILE A 251 4.85 15.41 -9.96
C ILE A 251 5.45 16.15 -11.15
N THR A 252 6.37 17.08 -10.88
CA THR A 252 7.11 17.82 -11.90
C THR A 252 8.60 17.49 -11.79
N LYS A 253 9.39 17.81 -12.83
CA LYS A 253 10.86 17.69 -12.76
C LYS A 253 11.45 18.46 -11.60
N ASP A 254 10.96 19.68 -11.35
CA ASP A 254 11.43 20.50 -10.23
C ASP A 254 11.12 19.85 -8.88
N ARG A 255 9.92 19.28 -8.72
CA ARG A 255 9.54 18.56 -7.50
C ARG A 255 10.36 17.29 -7.31
N TRP A 256 10.64 16.56 -8.39
CA TRP A 256 11.51 15.39 -8.39
C TRP A 256 12.94 15.75 -7.95
N HIS A 257 13.52 16.82 -8.52
CA HIS A 257 14.83 17.32 -8.09
C HIS A 257 14.83 17.80 -6.64
N PHE A 258 13.77 18.48 -6.21
CA PHE A 258 13.60 18.89 -4.83
C PHE A 258 13.57 17.69 -3.88
N TRP A 259 12.78 16.65 -4.17
CA TRP A 259 12.75 15.42 -3.36
C TRP A 259 14.12 14.76 -3.27
N ARG A 260 14.86 14.71 -4.38
CA ARG A 260 16.23 14.16 -4.39
C ARG A 260 17.18 14.99 -3.52
N GLN A 261 17.09 16.32 -3.58
CA GLN A 261 17.87 17.21 -2.72
C GLN A 261 17.49 17.03 -1.25
N ARG A 262 16.20 16.90 -0.94
CA ARG A 262 15.76 16.65 0.44
C ARG A 262 16.35 15.37 1.00
N LEU A 263 16.36 14.29 0.23
CA LEU A 263 16.99 13.04 0.65
C LEU A 263 18.51 13.19 0.86
N GLU A 264 19.17 14.07 0.10
CA GLU A 264 20.58 14.44 0.32
C GLU A 264 20.83 15.22 1.61
N GLU A 265 19.90 16.06 2.02
CA GLU A 265 19.94 16.75 3.31
C GLU A 265 19.71 15.76 4.46
N LEU A 266 18.69 14.90 4.34
CA LEU A 266 18.34 13.91 5.35
C LEU A 266 19.46 12.88 5.58
N GLN A 267 20.17 12.43 4.53
CA GLN A 267 21.33 11.54 4.73
C GLN A 267 22.50 12.23 5.48
N ARG A 268 22.50 13.56 5.65
CA ARG A 268 23.53 14.33 6.38
C ARG A 268 23.03 14.84 7.73
N ASP A 269 21.76 14.59 8.06
CA ASP A 269 21.16 15.08 9.30
C ASP A 269 21.67 14.28 10.51
N GLU A 270 22.46 14.93 11.35
CA GLU A 270 23.03 14.35 12.56
C GLU A 270 21.97 13.99 13.62
N SER A 271 20.78 14.59 13.54
CA SER A 271 19.66 14.27 14.44
C SER A 271 19.02 12.91 14.13
N LEU A 272 19.22 12.40 12.92
CA LEU A 272 18.71 11.08 12.52
C LEU A 272 19.66 9.96 12.98
N THR A 273 19.11 8.75 13.08
CA THR A 273 19.93 7.56 13.30
C THR A 273 20.69 7.19 12.02
N GLU A 274 21.82 6.49 12.16
CA GLU A 274 22.61 6.03 11.01
C GLU A 274 21.79 5.18 10.03
N GLY A 275 20.89 4.32 10.57
CA GLY A 275 20.00 3.50 9.74
C GLY A 275 19.03 4.33 8.89
N LEU A 276 18.53 5.46 9.41
CA LEU A 276 17.64 6.35 8.66
C LEU A 276 18.41 7.19 7.63
N ARG A 277 19.63 7.65 7.98
CA ARG A 277 20.52 8.30 7.00
C ARG A 277 20.87 7.36 5.84
N SER A 278 21.15 6.09 6.12
CA SER A 278 21.38 5.07 5.08
C SER A 278 20.17 4.92 4.16
N LYS A 279 18.96 4.82 4.73
CA LYS A 279 17.72 4.72 3.93
C LYS A 279 17.48 5.96 3.06
N ALA A 280 17.75 7.16 3.57
CA ALA A 280 17.66 8.38 2.77
C ALA A 280 18.65 8.37 1.61
N LYS A 281 19.89 7.90 1.84
CA LYS A 281 20.90 7.71 0.80
C LYS A 281 20.45 6.71 -0.25
N GLU A 282 19.98 5.53 0.16
CA GLU A 282 19.47 4.48 -0.74
C GLU A 282 18.31 5.01 -1.61
N ALA A 283 17.36 5.71 -0.99
CA ALA A 283 16.25 6.34 -1.71
C ALA A 283 16.74 7.34 -2.76
N ARG A 284 17.72 8.18 -2.40
CA ARG A 284 18.32 9.16 -3.32
C ARG A 284 19.04 8.49 -4.49
N GLU A 285 19.76 7.40 -4.23
CA GLU A 285 20.50 6.64 -5.25
C GLU A 285 19.56 5.92 -6.22
N ALA A 286 18.37 5.53 -5.76
CA ALA A 286 17.31 4.98 -6.62
C ALA A 286 16.68 6.03 -7.55
N MET A 287 16.78 7.33 -7.21
CA MET A 287 16.30 8.43 -8.05
C MET A 287 17.28 8.72 -9.19
N THR A 288 17.16 7.97 -10.28
CA THR A 288 17.96 8.18 -11.50
C THR A 288 17.60 9.49 -12.21
N ASP A 289 18.62 10.18 -12.75
CA ASP A 289 18.50 11.41 -13.56
C ASP A 289 18.20 11.12 -15.04
#